data_AF-A0A9E1F2E5-F1
#
_entry.id   AF-A0A9E1F2E5-F1
#
_cell.length_a   1.000
_cell.length_b   1.000
_cell.length_c   1.000
_cell.angle_alpha   90.00
_cell.angle_beta   90.00
_cell.angle_gamma   90.00
#
_symmetry.space_group_name_H-M   'P 1'
#
loop_
_entity.id
_entity.type
_entity.pdbx_description
1 polymer ?
#
loop_
_entity_poly.entity_id
_entity_poly.type
_entity_poly.pdbx_seq_one_letter_code
_entity_poly.pdbx_strand_id
1 'polypeptide(L)'
;MQSEFEKATGLELSLENLERVKHAFESDTSKAAAALKDTDSVIAMKLNKNGTITLKFDSGRELEIKEIYNDTGKLINKDDKDSKRASINLDAKSMNDVELNRLDFKDIGIKQDDKISSLKELGAKLVKNLSDKFTSKFLIGLENGKSITTKEIYNITYLENDLKFKELSNKDRLYKKVDTRV
;
A
#
# COMPACT_ATOMS: atom_id res chain seq x y z
N MET A 1 -29.45 -9.85 15.60
CA MET A 1 -29.97 -8.50 15.30
C MET A 1 -29.08 -7.38 15.85
N GLN A 2 -29.01 -7.11 17.16
CA GLN A 2 -28.18 -6.01 17.70
C GLN A 2 -26.68 -6.17 17.40
N SER A 3 -26.13 -7.35 17.65
CA SER A 3 -24.74 -7.67 17.28
C SER A 3 -24.44 -7.57 15.78
N GLU A 4 -25.43 -7.72 14.90
CA GLU A 4 -25.20 -7.69 13.44
C GLU A 4 -25.19 -6.27 12.91
N PHE A 5 -26.08 -5.40 13.41
CA PHE A 5 -26.09 -3.98 13.08
C PHE A 5 -24.79 -3.30 13.49
N GLU A 6 -24.32 -3.54 14.72
CA GLU A 6 -23.08 -2.97 15.23
C GLU A 6 -21.84 -3.49 14.48
N LYS A 7 -21.85 -4.77 14.08
CA LYS A 7 -20.77 -5.35 13.26
C LYS A 7 -20.72 -4.73 11.86
N ALA A 8 -21.87 -4.59 11.21
CA ALA A 8 -21.96 -4.09 9.84
C ALA A 8 -21.74 -2.57 9.76
N THR A 9 -22.24 -1.79 10.71
CA THR A 9 -22.23 -0.32 10.63
C THR A 9 -21.15 0.32 11.51
N GLY A 10 -20.67 -0.38 12.53
CA GLY A 10 -19.82 0.21 13.58
C GLY A 10 -20.57 1.15 14.53
N LEU A 11 -21.90 1.25 14.44
CA LEU A 11 -22.75 2.10 15.28
C LEU A 11 -23.55 1.26 16.27
N GLU A 12 -23.75 1.78 17.49
CA GLU A 12 -24.68 1.18 18.45
C GLU A 12 -26.11 1.13 17.89
N LEU A 13 -26.83 0.05 18.18
CA LEU A 13 -28.22 -0.08 17.73
C LEU A 13 -29.12 0.94 18.45
N SER A 14 -29.55 1.97 17.72
CA SER A 14 -30.54 2.95 18.15
C SER A 14 -31.46 3.33 16.99
N LEU A 15 -32.65 3.86 17.29
CA LEU A 15 -33.60 4.29 16.26
C LEU A 15 -33.00 5.39 15.37
N GLU A 16 -32.29 6.33 15.99
CA GLU A 16 -31.59 7.43 15.31
C GLU A 16 -30.53 6.90 14.34
N ASN A 17 -29.71 5.93 14.76
CA ASN A 17 -28.69 5.33 13.90
C ASN A 17 -29.30 4.49 12.77
N LEU A 18 -30.42 3.82 13.02
CA LEU A 18 -31.19 3.11 12.00
C LEU A 18 -31.70 4.05 10.91
N GLU A 19 -32.31 5.18 11.30
CA GLU A 19 -32.78 6.19 10.36
C GLU A 19 -31.64 6.81 9.56
N ARG A 20 -30.50 7.06 10.21
CA ARG A 20 -29.30 7.60 9.56
C ARG A 20 -28.73 6.63 8.51
N VAL A 21 -28.63 5.35 8.84
CA VAL A 21 -28.18 4.31 7.89
C VAL A 21 -29.19 4.17 6.75
N LYS A 22 -30.48 4.11 7.05
CA LYS A 22 -31.55 4.04 6.03
C LYS A 22 -31.48 5.21 5.05
N HIS A 23 -31.39 6.44 5.56
CA HIS A 23 -31.29 7.63 4.72
C HIS A 23 -30.03 7.63 3.85
N ALA A 24 -28.90 7.13 4.37
CA ALA A 24 -27.68 6.96 3.57
C ALA A 24 -27.93 6.02 2.38
N PHE A 25 -28.56 4.86 2.62
CA PHE A 25 -28.89 3.88 1.57
C PHE A 25 -29.92 4.38 0.54
N GLU A 26 -30.89 5.17 0.98
CA GLU A 26 -31.88 5.82 0.08
C GLU A 26 -31.24 6.92 -0.79
N SER A 27 -30.22 7.61 -0.28
CA SER A 27 -29.54 8.68 -1.00
C SER A 27 -28.52 8.19 -2.04
N ASP A 28 -27.65 7.25 -1.66
CA ASP A 28 -26.62 6.68 -2.52
C ASP A 28 -26.26 5.29 -1.97
N THR A 29 -26.94 4.28 -2.52
CA THR A 29 -26.79 2.88 -2.11
C THR A 29 -25.34 2.41 -2.22
N SER A 30 -24.61 2.84 -3.25
CA SER A 30 -23.23 2.38 -3.50
C SER A 30 -22.27 2.97 -2.47
N LYS A 31 -22.41 4.27 -2.19
CA LYS A 31 -21.59 4.96 -1.19
C LYS A 31 -21.92 4.52 0.23
N ALA A 32 -23.19 4.30 0.55
CA ALA A 32 -23.62 3.81 1.84
C ALA A 32 -23.12 2.38 2.11
N ALA A 33 -23.20 1.51 1.11
CA ALA A 33 -22.67 0.15 1.20
C ALA A 33 -21.13 0.15 1.39
N ALA A 34 -20.41 1.06 0.75
CA ALA A 34 -18.96 1.20 0.92
C ALA A 34 -18.53 1.75 2.29
N ALA A 35 -19.44 2.38 3.04
CA ALA A 35 -19.18 2.95 4.36
C ALA A 35 -19.46 1.97 5.52
N LEU A 36 -20.05 0.81 5.23
CA LEU A 36 -20.18 -0.27 6.21
C LEU A 36 -18.78 -0.79 6.59
N LYS A 37 -18.62 -1.27 7.82
CA LYS A 37 -17.35 -1.84 8.30
C LYS A 37 -16.90 -2.95 7.35
N ASP A 38 -15.64 -2.89 6.92
CA ASP A 38 -14.95 -3.93 6.15
C ASP A 38 -14.84 -5.21 7.01
N THR A 39 -15.93 -5.96 7.10
CA THR A 39 -15.96 -7.29 7.72
C THR A 39 -15.91 -8.41 6.71
N ASP A 40 -16.13 -8.07 5.43
CA ASP A 40 -16.43 -9.06 4.43
C ASP A 40 -15.12 -9.55 3.81
N SER A 41 -14.86 -10.85 3.90
CA SER A 41 -13.67 -11.44 3.29
C SER A 41 -13.89 -11.63 1.78
N VAL A 42 -12.84 -11.43 0.97
CA VAL A 42 -12.89 -11.80 -0.45
C VAL A 42 -12.94 -13.33 -0.55
N ILE A 43 -14.01 -13.86 -1.14
CA ILE A 43 -14.23 -15.31 -1.32
C ILE A 43 -13.95 -15.79 -2.73
N ALA A 44 -13.99 -14.89 -3.72
CA ALA A 44 -13.68 -15.22 -5.10
C ALA A 44 -13.10 -14.03 -5.86
N MET A 45 -12.32 -14.35 -6.88
CA MET A 45 -11.71 -13.38 -7.77
C MET A 45 -11.87 -13.84 -9.21
N LYS A 46 -12.18 -12.91 -10.12
CA LYS A 46 -12.30 -13.18 -11.56
C LYS A 46 -11.51 -12.16 -12.36
N LEU A 47 -10.61 -12.65 -13.23
CA LEU A 47 -10.00 -11.82 -14.27
C LEU A 47 -10.98 -11.65 -15.43
N ASN A 48 -11.33 -10.41 -15.73
CA ASN A 48 -12.26 -10.05 -16.79
C ASN A 48 -11.55 -9.95 -18.14
N LYS A 49 -12.32 -10.08 -19.23
CA LYS A 49 -11.78 -9.99 -20.61
C LYS A 49 -11.14 -8.63 -20.93
N ASN A 50 -11.58 -7.58 -20.24
CA ASN A 50 -11.04 -6.22 -20.35
C ASN A 50 -9.78 -5.99 -19.48
N GLY A 51 -9.29 -7.02 -18.78
CA GLY A 51 -8.09 -6.97 -17.95
C GLY A 51 -8.30 -6.49 -16.51
N THR A 52 -9.54 -6.18 -16.10
CA THR A 52 -9.84 -5.86 -14.69
C THR A 52 -10.07 -7.12 -13.85
N ILE A 53 -10.06 -6.98 -12.54
CA ILE A 53 -10.31 -8.05 -11.56
C ILE A 53 -11.59 -7.73 -10.80
N THR A 54 -12.57 -8.63 -10.84
CA THR A 54 -13.74 -8.55 -9.95
C THR A 54 -13.45 -9.33 -8.68
N LEU A 55 -13.53 -8.66 -7.53
CA LEU A 55 -13.53 -9.25 -6.20
C LEU A 55 -14.97 -9.52 -5.78
N LYS A 56 -15.25 -10.73 -5.30
CA LYS A 56 -16.52 -11.08 -4.67
C LYS A 56 -16.31 -11.32 -3.19
N PHE A 57 -17.09 -10.64 -2.38
CA PHE A 57 -17.05 -10.71 -0.93
C PHE A 57 -18.05 -11.75 -0.41
N ASP A 58 -17.81 -12.31 0.78
CA ASP A 58 -18.72 -13.27 1.44
C ASP A 58 -20.14 -12.69 1.68
N SER A 59 -20.25 -11.37 1.80
CA SER A 59 -21.53 -10.64 1.85
C SER A 59 -22.31 -10.63 0.54
N GLY A 60 -21.71 -11.08 -0.57
CA GLY A 60 -22.30 -11.03 -1.91
C GLY A 60 -22.02 -9.73 -2.67
N ARG A 61 -21.38 -8.74 -2.04
CA ARG A 61 -20.87 -7.54 -2.72
C ARG A 61 -19.83 -7.93 -3.78
N GLU A 62 -19.82 -7.20 -4.89
CA GLU A 62 -18.78 -7.32 -5.92
C GLU A 62 -18.10 -5.97 -6.12
N LEU A 63 -16.78 -5.97 -6.29
CA LEU A 63 -15.96 -4.79 -6.56
C LEU A 63 -15.05 -5.06 -7.75
N GLU A 64 -15.19 -4.26 -8.81
CA GLU A 64 -14.25 -4.29 -9.92
C GLU A 64 -13.06 -3.39 -9.62
N ILE A 65 -11.87 -3.98 -9.58
CA ILE A 65 -10.59 -3.31 -9.38
C ILE A 65 -9.69 -3.56 -10.59
N LYS A 66 -8.65 -2.74 -10.73
CA LYS A 66 -7.72 -2.88 -11.86
C LYS A 66 -6.49 -3.71 -11.52
N GLU A 67 -6.01 -3.53 -10.31
CA GLU A 67 -4.74 -4.07 -9.86
C GLU A 67 -4.88 -4.44 -8.38
N ILE A 68 -4.18 -5.49 -7.96
CA ILE A 68 -4.05 -5.87 -6.55
C ILE A 68 -2.64 -5.49 -6.12
N TYR A 69 -2.55 -4.64 -5.11
CA TYR A 69 -1.27 -4.29 -4.51
C TYR A 69 -0.96 -5.24 -3.35
N ASN A 70 0.30 -5.64 -3.27
CA ASN A 70 0.77 -6.34 -2.09
C ASN A 70 1.38 -5.30 -1.12
N ASP A 71 0.63 -4.96 -0.06
CA ASP A 71 1.08 -4.10 1.05
C ASP A 71 2.20 -4.76 1.88
N THR A 72 2.41 -6.09 1.76
CA THR A 72 3.38 -6.78 2.62
C THR A 72 4.86 -6.45 2.35
N GLY A 73 5.16 -5.50 1.45
CA GLY A 73 6.53 -5.04 1.19
C GLY A 73 7.45 -6.21 0.88
N LYS A 74 7.35 -6.77 -0.33
CA LYS A 74 8.20 -7.88 -0.74
C LYS A 74 9.66 -7.48 -0.49
N LEU A 75 10.36 -8.18 0.39
CA LEU A 75 11.81 -8.01 0.58
C LEU A 75 12.46 -8.27 -0.78
N ILE A 76 12.84 -7.20 -1.49
CA ILE A 76 13.46 -7.37 -2.80
C ILE A 76 14.94 -7.72 -2.56
N ASN A 77 15.19 -9.03 -2.70
CA ASN A 77 16.46 -9.74 -2.95
C ASN A 77 17.43 -10.03 -1.79
N LYS A 78 17.38 -11.28 -1.32
CA LYS A 78 18.30 -12.43 -1.59
C LYS A 78 19.82 -12.25 -1.74
N ASP A 79 20.40 -11.06 -1.63
CA ASP A 79 21.85 -10.91 -1.47
C ASP A 79 22.13 -10.16 -0.17
N ASP A 80 22.68 -10.87 0.82
CA ASP A 80 22.98 -10.44 2.20
C ASP A 80 23.86 -9.16 2.33
N LYS A 81 24.20 -8.49 1.22
CA LYS A 81 25.10 -7.34 1.17
C LYS A 81 24.39 -6.00 1.08
N ASP A 82 23.28 -5.93 0.37
CA ASP A 82 22.52 -4.69 0.20
C ASP A 82 21.29 -4.76 1.08
N SER A 83 21.48 -4.35 2.33
CA SER A 83 20.49 -4.28 3.40
C SER A 83 19.30 -3.35 3.08
N LYS A 84 18.57 -3.60 1.98
CA LYS A 84 17.53 -2.73 1.43
C LYS A 84 16.19 -3.45 1.45
N ARG A 85 15.18 -2.79 2.01
CA ARG A 85 13.77 -3.14 1.88
C ARG A 85 13.15 -2.22 0.84
N ALA A 86 12.22 -2.74 0.07
CA ALA A 86 11.46 -1.90 -0.84
C ALA A 86 9.99 -2.29 -0.90
N SER A 87 9.12 -1.29 -0.95
CA SER A 87 7.67 -1.45 -1.08
C SER A 87 7.16 -0.49 -2.14
N ILE A 88 6.04 -0.81 -2.80
CA ILE A 88 5.45 0.12 -3.76
C ILE A 88 4.98 1.37 -3.01
N ASN A 89 5.35 2.55 -3.52
CA ASN A 89 4.83 3.82 -3.03
C ASN A 89 3.46 4.08 -3.67
N LEU A 90 2.39 3.77 -2.93
CA LEU A 90 1.02 3.95 -3.40
C LEU A 90 0.64 5.44 -3.51
N ASP A 91 1.13 6.26 -2.57
CA ASP A 91 0.82 7.69 -2.53
C ASP A 91 1.36 8.44 -3.76
N ALA A 92 2.52 8.01 -4.27
CA ALA A 92 3.14 8.58 -5.46
C ALA A 92 2.22 8.61 -6.69
N LYS A 93 1.25 7.68 -6.78
CA LYS A 93 0.26 7.66 -7.87
C LYS A 93 -0.65 8.89 -7.88
N SER A 94 -0.94 9.44 -6.70
CA SER A 94 -1.80 10.60 -6.51
C SER A 94 -1.04 11.94 -6.43
N MET A 95 0.28 11.88 -6.26
CA MET A 95 1.14 13.07 -6.15
C MET A 95 1.28 13.79 -7.49
N ASN A 96 1.27 15.12 -7.46
CA ASN A 96 1.62 15.94 -8.62
C ASN A 96 3.15 16.05 -8.81
N ASP A 97 3.58 16.64 -9.92
CA ASP A 97 5.01 16.81 -10.25
C ASP A 97 5.78 17.51 -9.12
N VAL A 98 5.22 18.56 -8.50
CA VAL A 98 5.90 19.30 -7.44
C VAL A 98 6.09 18.42 -6.20
N GLU A 99 5.09 17.64 -5.82
CA GLU A 99 5.13 16.72 -4.69
C GLU A 99 6.14 15.60 -4.91
N LEU A 100 6.13 14.97 -6.09
CA LEU A 100 7.07 13.91 -6.44
C LEU A 100 8.52 14.39 -6.40
N ASN A 101 8.79 15.61 -6.87
CA ASN A 101 10.14 16.19 -6.86
C ASN A 101 10.59 16.71 -5.49
N ARG A 102 9.74 16.66 -4.46
CA ARG A 102 10.11 16.95 -3.06
C ARG A 102 10.53 15.72 -2.28
N LEU A 103 10.25 14.52 -2.79
CA LEU A 103 10.66 13.26 -2.17
C LEU A 103 12.20 13.15 -2.18
N ASP A 104 12.79 12.50 -1.17
CA ASP A 104 14.22 12.20 -1.19
C ASP A 104 14.48 11.05 -2.18
N PHE A 105 15.16 11.36 -3.29
CA PHE A 105 15.49 10.40 -4.34
C PHE A 105 16.41 9.25 -3.87
N LYS A 106 16.98 9.33 -2.66
CA LYS A 106 17.66 8.19 -2.02
C LYS A 106 16.70 7.12 -1.51
N ASP A 107 15.54 7.55 -1.06
CA ASP A 107 14.54 6.75 -0.34
C ASP A 107 13.40 6.33 -1.26
N ILE A 108 13.44 6.75 -2.53
CA ILE A 108 12.55 6.25 -3.57
C ILE A 108 13.34 5.71 -4.76
N GLY A 109 12.75 4.74 -5.46
CA GLY A 109 13.39 4.10 -6.59
C GLY A 109 12.42 3.47 -7.56
N ILE A 110 12.97 2.81 -8.58
CA ILE A 110 12.20 2.10 -9.59
C ILE A 110 12.78 0.70 -9.76
N LYS A 111 11.93 -0.23 -10.18
CA LYS A 111 12.36 -1.58 -10.56
C LYS A 111 12.76 -1.58 -12.03
N GLN A 112 14.00 -1.96 -12.31
CA GLN A 112 14.49 -2.29 -13.65
C GLN A 112 14.87 -3.77 -13.65
N ASP A 113 14.27 -4.54 -14.55
CA ASP A 113 14.36 -6.00 -14.57
C ASP A 113 13.95 -6.60 -13.21
N ASP A 114 14.89 -7.13 -12.44
CA ASP A 114 14.69 -7.68 -11.08
C ASP A 114 15.40 -6.92 -9.97
N LYS A 115 15.94 -5.73 -10.27
CA LYS A 115 16.63 -4.87 -9.31
C LYS A 115 15.87 -3.58 -9.07
N ILE A 116 15.72 -3.20 -7.80
CA ILE A 116 15.29 -1.85 -7.44
C ILE A 116 16.53 -1.00 -7.25
N SER A 117 16.59 0.11 -7.98
CA SER A 117 17.63 1.14 -7.82
C SER A 117 16.99 2.44 -7.38
N SER A 118 17.61 3.15 -6.45
CA SER A 118 17.12 4.45 -6.01
C SER A 118 17.19 5.45 -7.16
N LEU A 119 16.31 6.45 -7.15
CA LEU A 119 16.32 7.51 -8.15
C LEU A 119 17.65 8.28 -8.11
N LYS A 120 18.26 8.42 -6.93
CA LYS A 120 19.59 9.02 -6.78
C LYS A 120 20.68 8.17 -7.46
N GLU A 121 20.69 6.86 -7.26
CA GLU A 121 21.65 5.95 -7.91
C GLU A 121 21.55 6.01 -9.44
N LEU A 122 20.33 6.26 -9.96
CA LEU A 122 20.08 6.39 -11.39
C LEU A 122 20.44 7.79 -11.95
N GLY A 123 20.82 8.74 -11.09
CA GLY A 123 21.06 10.13 -11.50
C GLY A 123 19.77 10.83 -11.93
N ALA A 124 18.64 10.54 -11.27
CA ALA A 124 17.39 11.21 -11.53
C ALA A 124 17.46 12.68 -11.07
N LYS A 125 17.04 13.57 -11.97
CA LYS A 125 16.92 15.01 -11.71
C LYS A 125 15.48 15.43 -11.46
N LEU A 126 14.53 14.75 -12.11
CA LEU A 126 13.12 15.06 -11.97
C LEU A 126 12.22 13.84 -12.22
N VAL A 127 11.02 13.91 -11.66
CA VAL A 127 9.94 12.95 -11.86
C VAL A 127 8.71 13.70 -12.35
N LYS A 128 8.05 13.20 -13.39
CA LYS A 128 6.72 13.66 -13.82
C LYS A 128 5.69 12.57 -13.65
N ASN A 129 4.54 12.93 -13.11
CA ASN A 129 3.38 12.07 -13.09
C ASN A 129 2.65 12.17 -14.43
N LEU A 130 2.70 11.09 -15.21
CA LEU A 130 1.93 10.94 -16.45
C LEU A 130 0.76 9.97 -16.26
N SER A 131 0.40 9.68 -15.01
CA SER A 131 -0.71 8.80 -14.69
C SER A 131 -2.02 9.44 -15.09
N ASP A 132 -2.96 8.62 -15.53
CA ASP A 132 -4.35 9.02 -15.74
C ASP A 132 -5.24 8.35 -14.70
N LYS A 133 -6.57 8.49 -14.85
CA LYS A 133 -7.56 7.86 -13.96
C LYS A 133 -7.43 6.33 -13.90
N PHE A 134 -6.71 5.72 -14.82
CA PHE A 134 -6.79 4.30 -15.15
C PHE A 134 -5.46 3.57 -15.15
N THR A 135 -4.34 4.27 -15.29
CA THR A 135 -2.99 3.72 -15.45
C THR A 135 -1.98 4.60 -14.72
N SER A 136 -1.10 3.97 -13.94
CA SER A 136 0.04 4.66 -13.34
C SER A 136 1.20 4.70 -14.32
N LYS A 137 1.75 5.89 -14.54
CA LYS A 137 2.90 6.10 -15.42
C LYS A 137 3.71 7.28 -14.93
N PHE A 138 5.00 7.06 -14.74
CA PHE A 138 5.94 8.09 -14.31
C PHE A 138 7.08 8.23 -15.32
N LEU A 139 7.50 9.46 -15.57
CA LEU A 139 8.67 9.78 -16.38
C LEU A 139 9.78 10.31 -15.47
N ILE A 140 10.89 9.60 -15.40
CA ILE A 140 12.08 9.97 -14.65
C ILE A 140 13.07 10.62 -15.60
N GLY A 141 13.33 11.91 -15.46
CA GLY A 141 14.36 12.63 -16.21
C GLY A 141 15.72 12.47 -15.51
N LEU A 142 16.73 12.04 -16.25
CA LEU A 142 18.09 11.81 -15.75
C LEU A 142 19.01 13.00 -16.04
N GLU A 143 20.09 13.13 -15.27
CA GLU A 143 21.11 14.16 -15.44
C GLU A 143 21.78 14.13 -16.83
N ASN A 144 21.91 12.94 -17.43
CA ASN A 144 22.50 12.75 -18.75
C ASN A 144 21.55 13.13 -19.92
N GLY A 145 20.40 13.74 -19.64
CA GLY A 145 19.40 14.14 -20.63
C GLY A 145 18.51 13.00 -21.14
N LYS A 146 18.73 11.76 -20.70
CA LYS A 146 17.84 10.63 -21.00
C LYS A 146 16.66 10.61 -20.03
N SER A 147 15.66 9.80 -20.34
CA SER A 147 14.51 9.57 -19.47
C SER A 147 14.14 8.10 -19.38
N ILE A 148 13.65 7.68 -18.23
CA ILE A 148 13.12 6.33 -17.99
C ILE A 148 11.61 6.46 -17.72
N THR A 149 10.81 5.56 -18.29
CA THR A 149 9.39 5.44 -17.94
C THR A 149 9.19 4.23 -17.05
N THR A 150 8.43 4.38 -15.97
CA THR A 150 8.03 3.29 -15.06
C THR A 150 6.55 3.36 -14.77
N LYS A 151 5.95 2.23 -14.34
CA LYS A 151 4.57 2.19 -13.82
C LYS A 151 4.51 2.38 -12.32
N GLU A 152 5.62 2.13 -11.63
CA GLU A 152 5.69 2.05 -10.17
C GLU A 152 6.92 2.80 -9.66
N ILE A 153 6.72 3.53 -8.57
CA ILE A 153 7.77 4.06 -7.72
C ILE A 153 7.75 3.22 -6.44
N TYR A 154 8.93 2.91 -5.92
CA TYR A 154 9.13 2.12 -4.72
C TYR A 154 9.70 3.02 -3.62
N ASN A 155 9.22 2.87 -2.39
CA ASN A 155 9.92 3.33 -1.19
C ASN A 155 11.07 2.37 -0.91
N ILE A 156 12.24 2.89 -0.56
CA ILE A 156 13.44 2.15 -0.20
C ILE A 156 13.78 2.48 1.25
N THR A 157 14.01 1.45 2.05
CA THR A 157 14.44 1.58 3.45
C THR A 157 15.70 0.75 3.66
N TYR A 158 16.72 1.36 4.28
CA TYR A 158 17.99 0.70 4.55
C TYR A 158 18.00 0.15 5.98
N LEU A 159 18.32 -1.13 6.17
CA LEU A 159 18.35 -1.80 7.49
C LEU A 159 19.42 -1.21 8.42
N GLU A 160 20.44 -0.50 7.90
CA GLU A 160 21.38 0.25 8.75
C GLU A 160 20.69 1.32 9.60
N ASN A 161 19.56 1.86 9.14
CA ASN A 161 18.74 2.79 9.92
C ASN A 161 17.90 2.06 10.99
N ASP A 162 17.53 0.80 10.75
CA ASP A 162 16.88 -0.05 11.75
C ASP A 162 17.87 -0.50 12.83
N LEU A 163 19.16 -0.67 12.51
CA LEU A 163 20.21 -1.03 13.49
C LEU A 163 20.64 0.16 14.38
N LYS A 164 20.21 1.39 14.08
CA LYS A 164 20.21 2.49 15.04
C LYS A 164 19.03 2.39 16.02
N PHE A 165 18.67 1.18 16.44
CA PHE A 165 18.13 0.99 17.77
C PHE A 165 19.12 1.66 18.72
N LYS A 166 18.72 2.82 19.27
CA LYS A 166 19.26 3.37 20.52
C LYS A 166 19.77 2.22 21.35
N GLU A 167 21.05 2.29 21.75
CA GLU A 167 21.67 1.36 22.71
C GLU A 167 20.60 0.76 23.62
N LEU A 168 20.13 -0.45 23.29
CA LEU A 168 19.12 -1.10 24.10
C LEU A 168 19.78 -1.25 25.47
N SER A 169 19.24 -0.54 26.45
CA SER A 169 19.62 -0.71 27.85
C SER A 169 19.65 -2.22 28.12
N ASN A 170 20.65 -2.70 28.86
CA ASN A 170 20.76 -4.14 29.16
C ASN A 170 19.47 -4.75 29.76
N LYS A 171 18.55 -3.91 30.26
CA LYS A 171 17.23 -4.29 30.78
C LYS A 171 16.22 -4.69 29.69
N ASP A 172 16.36 -4.19 28.47
CA ASP A 172 15.43 -4.43 27.35
C ASP A 172 15.89 -5.60 26.45
N ARG A 173 17.04 -6.20 26.78
CA ARG A 173 17.54 -7.39 26.09
C ARG A 173 16.77 -8.63 26.56
N LEU A 174 16.08 -9.28 25.63
CA LEU A 174 15.44 -10.57 25.87
C LEU A 174 16.51 -11.66 25.98
N TYR A 175 16.74 -12.17 27.19
CA TYR A 175 17.60 -13.32 27.42
C TYR A 175 16.82 -14.63 27.18
N LYS A 176 17.48 -15.63 26.57
CA LYS A 176 16.94 -17.00 26.53
C LYS A 176 16.68 -17.45 27.96
N LYS A 177 15.44 -17.86 28.27
CA LYS A 177 15.13 -18.56 29.52
C LYS A 177 15.92 -19.87 29.51
N VAL A 178 16.89 -19.98 30.41
CA VAL A 178 17.55 -21.26 30.71
C VAL A 178 16.57 -22.05 31.57
N ASP A 179 16.12 -23.20 31.06
CA ASP A 179 15.27 -24.11 31.82
C ASP A 179 16.13 -24.73 32.92
N THR A 180 15.97 -24.25 34.15
CA THR A 180 16.64 -24.78 35.34
C THR A 180 15.74 -25.83 35.98
N ARG A 181 15.63 -26.98 35.30
CA ARG A 181 15.18 -28.21 35.93
C ARG A 181 16.34 -29.20 35.88
N VAL A 182 17.00 -29.36 37.02
CA VAL A 182 17.93 -30.45 37.34
C VAL A 182 17.17 -31.42 38.23
#